data_AF-A0A3D3ESY1-F1
#
_entry.id   AF-A0A3D3ESY1-F1
#
_cell.length_a   1.000
_cell.length_b   1.000
_cell.length_c   1.000
_cell.angle_alpha   90.00
_cell.angle_beta   90.00
_cell.angle_gamma   90.00
#
_symmetry.space_group_name_H-M   'P 1'
#
loop_
_entity.id
_entity.type
_entity.pdbx_description
1 polymer ?
#
loop_
_entity_poly.entity_id
_entity_poly.type
_entity_poly.pdbx_seq_one_letter_code
_entity_poly.pdbx_strand_id
1 'polypeptide(L)'
;NALKELKGKDVNVHINSPGGDVFESIAICNLFKQYDGDITIIDDALAGSGASIIATAGKKVIMYTNSMQMIHNAWTYAAGNADELRKVANDLDKIDTAV
;
A
#
# COMPACT_ATOMS: atom_id res chain seq x y z
N ASN A 1 -7.44 -10.90 14.15
CA ASN A 1 -7.86 -9.95 13.09
C ASN A 1 -8.95 -10.64 12.28
N ALA A 2 -9.78 -9.87 11.56
CA ALA A 2 -10.95 -10.40 10.86
C ALA A 2 -10.61 -11.50 9.84
N LEU A 3 -9.45 -11.43 9.19
CA LEU A 3 -9.00 -12.46 8.22
C LEU A 3 -8.91 -13.87 8.83
N LYS A 4 -8.45 -14.01 10.08
CA LYS A 4 -8.37 -15.32 10.75
C LYS A 4 -9.75 -15.97 10.92
N GLU A 5 -10.80 -15.18 11.09
CA GLU A 5 -12.16 -15.68 11.27
C GLU A 5 -12.76 -16.23 9.97
N LEU A 6 -12.20 -15.84 8.82
CA LEU A 6 -12.65 -16.25 7.50
C LEU A 6 -12.14 -17.65 7.10
N LYS A 7 -11.20 -18.23 7.86
CA LYS A 7 -10.73 -19.63 7.72
C LYS A 7 -10.35 -20.04 6.28
N GLY A 8 -9.56 -19.20 5.60
CA GLY A 8 -9.05 -19.46 4.25
C GLY A 8 -10.07 -19.27 3.12
N LYS A 9 -11.24 -18.67 3.39
CA LYS A 9 -12.17 -18.29 2.33
C LYS A 9 -11.65 -17.08 1.58
N ASP A 10 -11.87 -17.06 0.27
CA ASP A 10 -11.52 -15.91 -0.57
C ASP A 10 -12.21 -14.63 -0.07
N VAL A 11 -11.50 -13.51 -0.22
CA VAL A 11 -11.92 -12.22 0.31
C VAL A 11 -11.84 -11.16 -0.76
N ASN A 12 -12.94 -10.41 -0.89
CA ASN A 12 -12.95 -9.17 -1.64
C ASN A 12 -12.58 -8.02 -0.72
N VAL A 13 -11.53 -7.29 -1.06
CA VAL A 13 -11.05 -6.12 -0.32
C VAL A 13 -11.26 -4.89 -1.18
N HIS A 14 -12.13 -4.00 -0.70
CA HIS A 14 -12.44 -2.73 -1.34
C HIS A 14 -11.45 -1.64 -0.90
N ILE A 15 -10.90 -0.90 -1.87
CA ILE A 15 -9.96 0.20 -1.64
C ILE A 15 -10.54 1.48 -2.23
N ASN A 16 -10.56 2.52 -1.41
CA ASN A 16 -10.69 3.91 -1.82
C ASN A 16 -9.86 4.75 -0.84
N SER A 17 -8.59 4.94 -1.19
CA SER A 17 -7.61 5.60 -0.34
C SER A 17 -6.57 6.36 -1.18
N PRO A 18 -6.22 7.60 -0.79
CA PRO A 18 -5.11 8.32 -1.40
C PRO A 18 -3.73 7.80 -0.98
N GLY A 19 -3.67 6.84 -0.05
CA GLY A 19 -2.45 6.28 0.53
C GLY A 19 -2.27 6.65 1.99
N GLY A 20 -1.02 6.69 2.45
CA GLY A 20 -0.70 6.91 3.86
C GLY A 20 0.74 6.53 4.19
N ASP A 21 0.95 6.00 5.39
CA ASP A 21 2.26 5.53 5.84
C ASP A 21 2.74 4.30 5.05
N VAL A 22 4.00 4.33 4.60
CA VAL A 22 4.58 3.29 3.76
C VAL A 22 4.74 1.96 4.51
N PHE A 23 5.10 2.00 5.79
CA PHE A 23 5.33 0.79 6.57
C PHE A 23 4.02 0.12 6.98
N GLU A 24 2.99 0.91 7.32
CA GLU A 24 1.64 0.39 7.50
C GLU A 24 1.10 -0.25 6.21
N SER A 25 1.33 0.39 5.06
CA SER A 25 0.92 -0.14 3.75
C SER A 25 1.61 -1.48 3.45
N ILE A 26 2.91 -1.60 3.73
CA ILE A 26 3.68 -2.85 3.61
C ILE A 26 3.14 -3.90 4.59
N ALA A 27 2.84 -3.53 5.84
CA ALA A 27 2.33 -4.46 6.83
C ALA A 27 0.98 -5.06 6.42
N ILE A 28 0.08 -4.24 5.88
CA ILE A 28 -1.20 -4.70 5.34
C ILE A 28 -0.99 -5.58 4.11
N CYS A 29 -0.13 -5.17 3.18
CA CYS A 29 0.21 -5.96 1.99
C CYS A 29 0.75 -7.34 2.38
N ASN A 30 1.67 -7.41 3.34
CA ASN A 30 2.23 -8.66 3.83
C ASN A 30 1.19 -9.51 4.57
N LEU A 31 0.31 -8.89 5.36
CA LEU A 31 -0.78 -9.59 6.02
C LEU A 31 -1.71 -10.26 5.00
N PHE A 32 -2.04 -9.57 3.90
CA PHE A 32 -2.84 -10.12 2.82
C PHE A 32 -2.13 -11.24 2.08
N LYS A 33 -0.83 -11.09 1.79
CA LYS A 33 -0.03 -12.14 1.13
C LYS A 33 0.17 -13.41 1.97
N GLN A 34 0.09 -13.30 3.30
CA GLN A 34 0.18 -14.43 4.23
C GLN A 34 -1.17 -15.12 4.46
N TYR A 35 -2.25 -14.61 3.89
CA TYR A 35 -3.58 -15.19 4.07
C TYR A 35 -3.75 -16.44 3.20
N ASP A 36 -4.35 -17.50 3.75
CA ASP A 36 -4.49 -18.80 3.07
C ASP A 36 -5.47 -18.77 1.88
N GLY A 37 -6.46 -17.87 1.90
CA GLY A 37 -7.43 -17.71 0.81
C GLY A 37 -7.00 -16.67 -0.22
N ASP A 38 -7.68 -16.61 -1.36
CA ASP A 38 -7.35 -15.62 -2.38
C ASP A 38 -7.89 -14.24 -1.99
N ILE A 39 -7.04 -13.20 -2.10
CA ILE A 39 -7.46 -11.81 -1.98
C ILE A 39 -7.77 -11.26 -3.38
N THR A 40 -8.98 -10.75 -3.58
CA THR A 40 -9.35 -9.93 -4.74
C THR A 40 -9.49 -8.48 -4.29
N ILE A 41 -8.65 -7.60 -4.86
CA ILE A 41 -8.72 -6.17 -4.62
C ILE A 41 -9.73 -5.56 -5.58
N ILE A 42 -10.59 -4.69 -5.07
CA ILE A 42 -11.56 -3.91 -5.84
C ILE A 42 -11.24 -2.44 -5.56
N ASP A 43 -10.71 -1.73 -6.56
CA ASP A 43 -10.52 -0.29 -6.49
C ASP A 43 -11.85 0.41 -6.82
N ASP A 44 -12.48 0.95 -5.78
CA ASP A 44 -13.77 1.62 -5.92
C ASP A 44 -13.63 3.02 -6.55
N ALA A 45 -12.48 3.68 -6.40
CA ALA A 45 -12.26 5.04 -6.92
C ALA A 45 -10.79 5.45 -7.00
N LEU A 46 -10.02 5.25 -5.94
CA LEU A 46 -8.61 5.60 -5.88
C LEU A 46 -7.82 4.60 -5.05
N ALA A 47 -6.82 3.97 -5.65
CA ALA A 47 -5.73 3.29 -4.95
C ALA A 47 -4.43 4.08 -5.15
N GLY A 48 -4.25 5.16 -4.39
CA GLY A 48 -3.12 6.08 -4.51
C GLY A 48 -1.98 5.81 -3.52
N SER A 49 -0.75 6.12 -3.91
CA SER A 49 0.43 6.09 -3.04
C SER A 49 0.55 4.77 -2.26
N GLY A 50 0.67 4.78 -0.92
CA GLY A 50 0.71 3.56 -0.11
C GLY A 50 -0.45 2.57 -0.35
N ALA A 51 -1.64 3.03 -0.74
CA ALA A 51 -2.76 2.14 -1.07
C ALA A 51 -2.51 1.35 -2.37
N SER A 52 -1.73 1.90 -3.30
CA SER A 52 -1.28 1.19 -4.49
C SER A 52 -0.38 -0.01 -4.14
N ILE A 53 0.42 0.08 -3.06
CA ILE A 53 1.23 -1.04 -2.54
C ILE A 53 0.31 -2.13 -2.00
N ILE A 54 -0.73 -1.77 -1.24
CA ILE A 54 -1.72 -2.73 -0.72
C ILE A 54 -2.42 -3.45 -1.86
N ALA A 55 -2.78 -2.74 -2.93
CA ALA A 55 -3.44 -3.34 -4.10
C ALA A 55 -2.61 -4.46 -4.74
N THR A 56 -1.27 -4.42 -4.65
CA THR A 56 -0.39 -5.48 -5.18
C THR A 56 -0.47 -6.81 -4.42
N ALA A 57 -1.10 -6.84 -3.24
CA ALA A 57 -1.30 -8.08 -2.49
C ALA A 57 -2.43 -8.95 -3.06
N GLY A 58 -3.31 -8.38 -3.89
CA GLY A 58 -4.40 -9.12 -4.51
C GLY A 58 -3.88 -10.09 -5.57
N LYS A 59 -4.42 -11.32 -5.60
CA LYS A 59 -4.28 -12.23 -6.75
C LYS A 59 -4.94 -11.65 -8.00
N LYS A 60 -6.00 -10.87 -7.80
CA LYS A 60 -6.71 -10.12 -8.83
C LYS A 60 -6.95 -8.70 -8.34
N VAL A 61 -6.79 -7.72 -9.22
CA VAL A 61 -7.19 -6.33 -9.02
C VAL A 61 -8.29 -6.01 -10.04
N ILE A 62 -9.43 -5.52 -9.55
CA ILE A 62 -10.56 -5.08 -10.36
C ILE A 62 -10.68 -3.58 -10.21
N MET A 63 -10.67 -2.87 -11.32
CA MET A 63 -10.79 -1.41 -11.39
C MET A 63 -12.01 -1.05 -12.22
N TYR A 64 -12.85 -0.14 -11.71
CA TYR A 64 -13.92 0.47 -12.51
C TYR A 64 -13.33 1.46 -13.52
N THR A 65 -14.05 1.75 -14.61
CA THR A 65 -13.61 2.68 -15.66
C THR A 65 -13.35 4.10 -15.17
N ASN A 66 -13.93 4.47 -14.04
CA ASN A 66 -13.77 5.76 -13.35
C ASN A 66 -12.87 5.70 -12.11
N SER A 67 -12.21 4.56 -11.85
CA SER A 67 -11.22 4.43 -10.77
C SER A 67 -9.81 4.76 -11.27
N MET A 68 -8.92 5.12 -10.36
CA MET A 68 -7.54 5.47 -10.66
C MET A 68 -6.57 4.80 -9.69
N GLN A 69 -5.45 4.30 -10.22
CA GLN A 69 -4.30 3.90 -9.43
C GLN A 69 -3.20 4.94 -9.62
N MET A 70 -2.57 5.37 -8.52
CA MET A 70 -1.55 6.42 -8.55
C MET A 70 -0.33 5.95 -7.77
N ILE A 71 0.82 5.93 -8.44
CA ILE A 71 2.10 5.50 -7.86
C ILE A 71 3.04 6.71 -7.92
N HIS A 72 3.75 6.95 -6.81
CA HIS A 72 4.78 7.97 -6.74
C HIS A 72 5.78 7.61 -5.63
N ASN A 73 6.94 8.26 -5.65
CA ASN A 73 8.00 8.10 -4.66
C ASN A 73 7.53 8.48 -3.24
N ALA A 74 8.10 7.83 -2.23
CA ALA A 74 7.92 8.19 -0.83
C ALA A 74 8.18 9.68 -0.62
N TRP A 75 7.33 10.30 0.18
CA TRP A 75 7.40 11.72 0.45
C TRP A 75 7.29 11.98 1.94
N THR A 76 7.89 13.07 2.39
CA THR A 76 7.76 13.54 3.76
C THR A 76 7.99 15.04 3.84
N TYR A 77 7.73 15.60 5.01
CA TYR A 77 8.14 16.96 5.38
C TYR A 77 9.17 16.89 6.50
N ALA A 78 10.30 17.57 6.32
CA ALA A 78 11.37 17.64 7.31
C ALA A 78 11.92 19.07 7.43
N ALA A 79 12.40 19.41 8.62
CA ALA A 79 13.06 20.68 8.91
C ALA A 79 14.28 20.41 9.82
N GLY A 80 15.40 21.05 9.52
CA GLY A 80 16.66 20.80 10.21
C GLY A 80 17.85 21.43 9.47
N ASN A 81 19.05 21.12 9.94
CA ASN A 81 20.28 21.53 9.27
C ASN A 81 20.57 20.67 8.02
N ALA A 82 21.62 21.02 7.27
CA ALA A 82 21.95 20.37 6.01
C ALA A 82 22.22 18.85 6.13
N ASP A 83 22.82 18.39 7.22
CA ASP A 83 23.13 16.97 7.41
C ASP A 83 21.89 16.17 7.79
N GLU A 84 21.00 16.75 8.59
CA GLU A 84 19.70 16.17 8.92
C GLU A 84 18.83 16.02 7.66
N LEU A 85 18.74 17.06 6.82
CA LEU A 85 17.95 17.02 5.59
C LEU A 85 18.52 16.02 4.56
N ARG A 86 19.86 15.91 4.43
CA ARG A 86 20.48 14.87 3.60
C ARG A 86 20.19 13.47 4.12
N LYS A 87 20.15 13.28 5.44
CA LYS A 87 19.77 11.99 6.02
C LYS A 87 18.35 11.62 5.61
N VAL A 88 17.40 12.55 5.72
CA VAL A 88 16.00 12.31 5.32
C VAL A 88 15.90 11.95 3.83
N ALA A 89 16.59 12.68 2.96
CA ALA A 89 16.63 12.34 1.53
C ALA A 89 17.15 10.91 1.28
N ASN A 90 18.26 10.53 1.92
CA ASN A 90 18.82 9.18 1.81
C ASN A 90 17.89 8.10 2.37
N ASP A 91 17.11 8.41 3.41
CA ASP A 91 16.13 7.47 3.96
C ASP A 91 14.95 7.29 2.99
N LEU A 92 14.48 8.35 2.31
CA LEU A 92 13.45 8.26 1.27
C LEU A 92 13.93 7.42 0.07
N ASP A 93 15.16 7.65 -0.42
CA ASP A 93 15.73 6.87 -1.53
C ASP A 93 15.79 5.36 -1.22
N LYS A 94 16.10 5.03 0.05
CA LYS A 94 16.10 3.63 0.52
C LYS A 94 14.70 3.04 0.55
N ILE A 95 13.70 3.83 0.99
CA ILE A 95 12.31 3.39 1.01
C ILE A 95 11.85 3.11 -0.43
N ASP A 96 12.09 4.04 -1.36
CA ASP A 96 11.72 3.90 -2.78
C ASP A 96 12.32 2.65 -3.44
N THR A 97 13.55 2.28 -3.06
CA THR A 97 14.20 1.08 -3.59
C THR A 97 13.66 -0.21 -2.99
N ALA A 98 13.06 -0.15 -1.80
CA ALA A 98 12.61 -1.31 -1.04
C ALA A 98 11.17 -1.73 -1.36
N VAL A 99 10.38 -0.88 -2.02
CA VAL A 99 8.94 -1.08 -2.29
C VAL A 99 8.61 -1.30 -3.75
#